data_AF-A0A8T5K9E4-F1
#
_entry.id   AF-A0A8T5K9E4-F1
#
_cell.length_a   1.000
_cell.length_b   1.000
_cell.length_c   1.000
_cell.angle_alpha   90.00
_cell.angle_beta   90.00
_cell.angle_gamma   90.00
#
_symmetry.space_group_name_H-M   'P 1'
#
loop_
_entity.id
_entity.type
_entity.pdbx_description
1 polymer ?
#
loop_
_entity_poly.entity_id
_entity_poly.type
_entity_poly.pdbx_seq_one_letter_code
_entity_poly.pdbx_strand_id
1 'polypeptide(L)' 'MNFNCVYPSCDFKKNDIEEEEFLKHLNDMHHDEMKEASERESIPIKMIEMISVSNSKVFINSG' A
#
# COMPACT_ATOMS: atom_id res chain seq x y z
N MET A 1 10.24 -0.20 8.44
CA MET A 1 10.19 0.38 7.07
C MET A 1 9.40 1.69 7.12
N ASN A 2 9.57 2.58 6.14
CA ASN A 2 8.79 3.82 6.06
C ASN A 2 7.79 3.72 4.91
N PHE A 3 6.53 4.03 5.20
CA PHE A 3 5.45 3.98 4.23
C PHE A 3 4.71 5.31 4.16
N ASN A 4 4.40 5.71 2.93
CA ASN A 4 3.49 6.78 2.58
C ASN A 4 2.44 6.19 1.64
N CYS A 5 1.20 6.08 2.08
CA CYS A 5 0.16 5.40 1.32
C CYS A 5 -0.02 6.04 -0.07
N VAL A 6 -0.08 5.22 -1.11
CA VAL A 6 -0.21 5.67 -2.51
C VAL A 6 -1.65 6.07 -2.87
N TYR A 7 -2.65 5.72 -2.04
CA TYR A 7 -4.04 6.08 -2.28
C TYR A 7 -4.27 7.57 -1.98
N PRO A 8 -4.74 8.37 -2.95
CA PRO A 8 -4.76 9.83 -2.85
C PRO A 8 -5.74 10.37 -1.79
N SER A 9 -6.73 9.57 -1.40
CA SER A 9 -7.69 9.87 -0.33
C SER A 9 -7.19 9.49 1.06
N CYS A 10 -5.97 8.93 1.19
CA CYS A 10 -5.44 8.39 2.42
C CYS A 10 -4.24 9.17 2.94
N ASP A 11 -4.33 9.68 4.17
CA ASP A 11 -3.24 10.39 4.85
C ASP A 11 -2.32 9.46 5.67
N PHE A 12 -2.39 8.14 5.45
CA PHE A 12 -1.56 7.19 6.19
C PHE A 12 -0.08 7.36 5.82
N LYS A 13 0.69 7.87 6.78
CA LYS A 13 2.14 8.01 6.70
C LYS A 13 2.78 7.58 8.01
N LYS A 14 3.62 6.55 7.97
CA LYS A 14 4.27 5.98 9.15
C LYS A 14 5.73 5.64 8.85
N ASN A 15 6.59 6.01 9.79
CA ASN A 15 7.99 5.61 9.80
C ASN A 15 8.18 4.47 10.78
N ASP A 16 9.20 3.64 10.53
CA ASP A 16 9.59 2.53 11.41
C ASP A 16 8.48 1.53 11.75
N ILE A 17 7.64 1.16 10.76
CA ILE A 17 6.64 0.09 10.91
C ILE A 17 7.03 -1.18 10.15
N GLU A 18 6.52 -2.32 10.59
CA GLU A 18 6.64 -3.57 9.85
C GLU A 18 5.78 -3.53 8.57
N GLU A 19 6.16 -4.34 7.58
CA GLU A 19 5.38 -4.45 6.34
C GLU A 19 3.98 -5.03 6.60
N GLU A 20 3.86 -5.97 7.55
CA GLU A 20 2.59 -6.56 7.96
C GLU A 20 1.59 -5.51 8.49
N GLU A 21 2.07 -4.54 9.26
CA GLU A 21 1.24 -3.42 9.74
C GLU A 21 0.71 -2.57 8.59
N PHE A 22 1.51 -2.38 7.54
CA PHE A 22 1.07 -1.65 6.35
C PHE A 22 0.10 -2.48 5.49
N LEU A 23 0.33 -3.79 5.37
CA LEU A 23 -0.60 -4.71 4.69
C LEU A 23 -1.97 -4.71 5.36
N LYS A 24 -2.00 -4.73 6.70
CA LYS A 24 -3.25 -4.62 7.45
C LYS A 24 -3.97 -3.31 7.16
N HIS A 25 -3.25 -2.19 7.12
CA HIS A 25 -3.82 -0.90 6.72
C HIS A 25 -4.45 -0.95 5.31
N LEU A 26 -3.75 -1.53 4.32
CA LEU A 26 -4.29 -1.67 2.97
C LEU A 26 -5.57 -2.52 2.95
N ASN A 27 -5.58 -3.63 3.69
CA ASN A 27 -6.75 -4.51 3.76
C ASN A 27 -7.92 -3.92 4.56
N ASP A 28 -7.67 -3.09 5.57
CA ASP A 28 -8.74 -2.49 6.37
C ASP A 28 -9.35 -1.25 5.70
N MET A 29 -8.54 -0.47 4.96
CA MET A 29 -8.93 0.84 4.44
C MET A 29 -9.11 0.88 2.92
N HIS A 30 -8.47 -0.02 2.16
CA HIS A 30 -8.36 0.06 0.70
C HIS A 30 -8.72 -1.26 0.00
N HIS A 31 -9.34 -2.21 0.70
CA HIS A 31 -9.67 -3.51 0.11
C HIS A 31 -10.60 -3.39 -1.10
N ASP A 32 -11.61 -2.52 -1.02
CA ASP A 32 -12.55 -2.30 -2.10
C ASP A 32 -11.86 -1.66 -3.32
N GLU A 33 -11.04 -0.61 -3.13
CA GLU A 33 -10.27 -0.03 -4.24
C GLU A 33 -9.27 -1.03 -4.85
N MET A 34 -8.63 -1.88 -4.03
CA MET A 34 -7.74 -2.94 -4.51
C MET A 34 -8.51 -3.99 -5.33
N LYS A 35 -9.73 -4.33 -4.91
CA LYS A 35 -10.59 -5.28 -5.62
C LYS A 35 -11.06 -4.69 -6.95
N GLU A 36 -11.51 -3.44 -6.96
CA GLU A 36 -11.89 -2.74 -8.20
C GLU A 36 -10.71 -2.66 -9.18
N ALA A 37 -9.50 -2.37 -8.70
CA ALA A 37 -8.29 -2.36 -9.52
C ALA A 37 -7.93 -3.76 -10.04
N SER A 38 -8.05 -4.80 -9.19
CA SER A 38 -7.82 -6.19 -9.57
C SER A 38 -8.75 -6.63 -10.71
N GLU A 39 -10.03 -6.29 -10.62
CA GLU A 39 -11.05 -6.59 -11.64
C GLU A 39 -10.81 -5.79 -12.92
N ARG A 40 -10.52 -4.48 -12.81
CA ARG A 40 -10.26 -3.60 -13.96
C ARG A 40 -9.03 -4.02 -14.75
N GLU A 41 -7.93 -4.31 -14.06
CA GLU A 41 -6.65 -4.67 -14.69
C GLU A 41 -6.58 -6.18 -15.00
N SER A 42 -7.58 -6.97 -14.58
CA SER A 42 -7.62 -8.43 -14.74
C SER A 42 -6.38 -9.14 -14.16
N ILE A 43 -5.87 -8.67 -13.02
CA ILE A 43 -4.76 -9.28 -12.28
C ILE A 43 -5.18 -9.65 -10.86
N PRO A 44 -4.52 -10.64 -10.21
CA PRO A 44 -4.89 -11.04 -8.85
C PRO A 44 -4.78 -9.88 -7.85
N ILE A 45 -5.70 -9.79 -6.89
CA ILE A 45 -5.66 -8.76 -5.83
C ILE A 45 -4.34 -8.74 -5.07
N LYS A 46 -3.71 -9.91 -4.90
CA LYS A 46 -2.38 -10.02 -4.28
C LYS A 46 -1.27 -9.32 -5.07
N MET A 47 -1.42 -9.21 -6.40
CA MET A 47 -0.49 -8.45 -7.23
C MET A 47 -0.70 -6.94 -7.04
N ILE A 48 -1.94 -6.49 -6.92
CA ILE A 48 -2.26 -5.09 -6.56
C ILE A 48 -1.66 -4.73 -5.20
N GLU A 49 -1.82 -5.61 -4.19
CA GLU A 49 -1.22 -5.43 -2.86
C GLU A 49 0.30 -5.25 -2.92
N MET A 50 1.01 -6.13 -3.63
CA MET A 50 2.47 -6.03 -3.82
C MET A 50 2.89 -4.71 -4.51
N ILE A 51 2.14 -4.27 -5.52
CA ILE A 51 2.37 -2.99 -6.20
C ILE A 51 2.15 -1.83 -5.24
N SER A 52 1.06 -1.84 -4.47
CA SER A 52 0.72 -0.81 -3.49
C SER A 52 1.78 -0.70 -2.38
N VAL A 53 2.27 -1.82 -1.84
CA VAL A 53 3.39 -1.86 -0.88
C VAL A 53 4.65 -1.26 -1.50
N SER A 54 5.00 -1.68 -2.72
CA SER A 54 6.22 -1.22 -3.41
C SER A 54 6.19 0.29 -3.68
N ASN A 55 5.06 0.82 -4.13
CA ASN A 55 4.88 2.24 -4.43
C ASN A 55 4.77 3.10 -3.17
N SER A 56 4.35 2.52 -2.05
CA SER A 56 4.20 3.24 -0.78
C SER A 56 5.50 3.27 0.02
N LYS A 57 6.48 2.43 -0.29
CA LYS A 57 7.74 2.34 0.44
C LYS A 57 8.64 3.55 0.16
N VAL A 58 9.04 4.25 1.22
CA VAL A 58 9.91 5.43 1.13
C VAL A 58 11.31 5.09 1.65
N PHE A 59 12.31 5.39 0.84
CA PHE A 59 13.72 5.33 1.26
C PHE A 59 14.13 6.70 1.79
N ILE A 60 14.44 6.78 3.08
CA ILE A 60 15.13 7.95 3.63
C ILE A 60 16.59 7.81 3.19
N ASN A 61 17.03 8.65 2.24
CA ASN A 61 18.46 8.87 2.06
C ASN A 61 18.94 9.65 3.29
N SER A 62 19.56 8.95 4.23
CA SER A 62 20.35 9.58 5.29
C SER A 62 21.58 10.20 4.62
N GLY A 63 21.45 11.46 4.18
CA GLY A 63 22.57 12.29 3.72
C GLY A 63 23.46 12.75 4.85
#